data_AF-A0A7W7YF87-F1
#
_entry.id   AF-A0A7W7YF87-F1
#
_cell.length_a   1.000
_cell.length_b   1.000
_cell.length_c   1.000
_cell.angle_alpha   90.00
_cell.angle_beta   90.00
_cell.angle_gamma   90.00
#
_symmetry.space_group_name_H-M   'P 1'
#
loop_
_entity.id
_entity.type
_entity.pdbx_description
1 polymer ?
#
loop_
_entity_poly.entity_id
_entity_poly.type
_entity_poly.pdbx_seq_one_letter_code
_entity_poly.pdbx_strand_id
1 'polypeptide(L)'
;MLIPLAALAAVLFMVLAGDSASEESKENKQGGPTQAEQETETFPEESRRVHEPLSFDEVFVTPAGPKGLEYTTKIKALNGRKICITGFMVRHADIDTSAFLFCATPRVYNEREEGLADSIPPHMLYVILPVRGNDAPAWRREKMTLYGTLELGSHQELSGRVSHLRLHCEAVTDAQTGALLEVRKPIAFQTGRAVPLPNDVGALPRSDIPAPFFNPRRNRDNNLTSDTP
;
A
#
# COMPACT_ATOMS: atom_id res chain seq x y z
N MET A 1 39.74 9.20 41.13
CA MET A 1 40.94 9.82 40.51
C MET A 1 40.82 9.60 39.00
N LEU A 2 40.37 10.61 38.26
CA LEU A 2 41.14 11.59 37.45
C LEU A 2 41.67 11.02 36.11
N ILE A 3 41.23 11.64 35.01
CA ILE A 3 41.61 11.45 33.58
C ILE A 3 42.90 12.28 33.28
N PRO A 4 43.67 12.05 32.17
CA PRO A 4 43.41 12.67 30.84
C PRO A 4 43.69 11.71 29.64
N LEU A 5 43.05 11.78 28.46
CA LEU A 5 42.89 12.83 27.43
C LEU A 5 44.13 13.02 26.51
N ALA A 6 43.96 12.64 25.23
CA ALA A 6 44.58 13.19 24.02
C ALA A 6 46.11 13.10 23.83
N ALA A 7 46.57 12.21 22.93
CA ALA A 7 47.61 12.48 21.90
C ALA A 7 48.05 11.18 21.19
N LEU A 8 47.50 10.88 20.01
CA LEU A 8 48.27 10.17 18.98
C LEU A 8 47.68 10.43 17.58
N ALA A 9 47.58 11.72 17.24
CA ALA A 9 47.71 12.12 15.86
C ALA A 9 49.22 12.18 15.54
N ALA A 10 49.59 11.83 14.31
CA ALA A 10 50.88 12.13 13.66
C ALA A 10 52.12 11.31 14.07
N VAL A 11 52.15 10.05 13.64
CA VAL A 11 53.34 9.23 13.34
C VAL A 11 52.87 8.32 12.19
N LEU A 12 53.44 8.22 10.99
CA LEU A 12 54.68 8.69 10.39
C LEU A 12 54.53 8.25 8.93
N PHE A 13 54.38 9.18 7.99
CA PHE A 13 55.46 9.53 7.07
C PHE A 13 56.01 8.38 6.22
N MET A 14 55.84 8.57 4.92
CA MET A 14 56.81 8.25 3.85
C MET A 14 56.91 6.83 3.28
N VAL A 15 56.47 6.77 2.00
CA VAL A 15 57.30 6.39 0.85
C VAL A 15 57.51 4.89 0.61
N LEU A 16 56.70 4.37 -0.30
CA LEU A 16 57.14 3.69 -1.53
C LEU A 16 56.18 4.17 -2.63
N ALA A 17 56.45 5.27 -3.34
CA ALA A 17 57.29 5.34 -4.53
C ALA A 17 56.98 4.22 -5.53
N GLY A 18 56.21 4.56 -6.56
CA GLY A 18 55.83 3.69 -7.66
C GLY A 18 55.18 4.51 -8.77
N ASP A 19 55.99 5.41 -9.32
CA ASP A 19 55.74 6.30 -10.45
C ASP A 19 55.47 5.50 -11.75
N SER A 20 54.46 5.92 -12.53
CA SER A 20 54.32 5.68 -13.98
C SER A 20 53.21 6.57 -14.54
N ALA A 21 53.61 7.78 -14.94
CA ALA A 21 53.29 8.45 -16.21
C ALA A 21 52.77 7.52 -17.34
N SER A 22 51.99 7.91 -18.35
CA SER A 22 51.28 9.11 -18.79
C SER A 22 50.49 8.65 -20.02
N GLU A 23 49.29 9.16 -20.29
CA GLU A 23 48.94 9.74 -21.59
C GLU A 23 47.54 10.37 -21.59
N GLU A 24 47.54 11.62 -22.02
CA GLU A 24 46.41 12.50 -22.26
C GLU A 24 45.58 12.02 -23.46
N SER A 25 44.27 12.27 -23.43
CA SER A 25 43.61 12.90 -24.58
C SER A 25 42.20 13.41 -24.25
N LYS A 26 42.13 14.74 -24.18
CA LYS A 26 41.11 15.62 -24.78
C LYS A 26 39.68 15.61 -24.23
N GLU A 27 39.47 16.56 -23.33
CA GLU A 27 38.52 17.68 -23.46
C GLU A 27 37.54 17.59 -24.66
N ASN A 28 36.26 17.35 -24.35
CA ASN A 28 35.17 17.90 -25.13
C ASN A 28 34.16 18.55 -24.18
N LYS A 29 34.18 19.88 -24.15
CA LYS A 29 33.14 20.74 -23.58
C LYS A 29 32.00 20.87 -24.58
N GLN A 30 30.82 20.41 -24.20
CA GLN A 30 29.48 20.89 -24.61
C GLN A 30 28.51 19.93 -23.95
N GLY A 31 27.81 20.28 -22.89
CA GLY A 31 26.77 21.29 -22.82
C GLY A 31 25.63 20.62 -22.05
N GLY A 32 24.93 21.37 -21.19
CA GLY A 32 23.88 20.84 -20.31
C GLY A 32 22.83 19.96 -21.02
N PRO A 33 22.09 19.18 -20.22
CA PRO A 33 20.96 19.78 -19.51
C PRO A 33 21.30 19.83 -18.02
N THR A 34 21.30 21.03 -17.43
CA THR A 34 20.12 21.49 -16.69
C THR A 34 19.57 20.34 -15.87
N GLN A 35 20.12 20.20 -14.67
CA GLN A 35 19.39 19.62 -13.55
C GLN A 35 18.02 20.27 -13.59
N ALA A 36 17.03 19.53 -14.08
CA ALA A 36 15.65 19.89 -13.83
C ALA A 36 15.55 19.91 -12.30
N GLU A 37 15.52 21.11 -11.73
CA GLU A 37 14.66 21.36 -10.59
C GLU A 37 13.34 20.72 -10.97
N GLN A 38 13.14 19.49 -10.50
CA GLN A 38 11.84 18.87 -10.45
C GLN A 38 11.05 19.80 -9.54
N GLU A 39 10.43 20.79 -10.17
CA GLU A 39 9.44 21.66 -9.60
C GLU A 39 8.42 20.71 -8.98
N THR A 40 8.63 20.44 -7.70
CA THR A 40 7.87 19.46 -6.97
C THR A 40 6.49 20.08 -6.93
N GLU A 41 5.59 19.59 -7.77
CA GLU A 41 4.21 20.07 -7.80
C GLU A 41 3.68 19.90 -6.38
N THR A 42 3.60 21.02 -5.67
CA THR A 42 3.13 21.06 -4.29
C THR A 42 1.66 21.39 -4.35
N PHE A 43 0.87 20.70 -3.54
CA PHE A 43 -0.56 21.00 -3.46
C PHE A 43 -0.76 22.47 -3.01
N PRO A 44 -1.50 23.32 -3.74
CA PRO A 44 -1.56 24.76 -3.49
C PRO A 44 -1.94 25.12 -2.04
N GLU A 45 -1.26 26.09 -1.44
CA GLU A 45 -1.53 26.51 -0.06
C GLU A 45 -2.98 26.94 0.16
N GLU A 46 -3.56 27.65 -0.80
CA GLU A 46 -4.96 28.10 -0.73
C GLU A 46 -5.90 26.90 -0.60
N SER A 47 -5.67 25.86 -1.41
CA SER A 47 -6.44 24.62 -1.34
C SER A 47 -6.24 23.93 0.01
N ARG A 48 -5.03 23.94 0.60
CA ARG A 48 -4.78 23.36 1.93
C ARG A 48 -5.58 24.07 3.02
N ARG A 49 -5.68 25.40 2.98
CA ARG A 49 -6.39 26.20 4.01
C ARG A 49 -7.90 25.95 4.04
N VAL A 50 -8.48 25.49 2.94
CA VAL A 50 -9.91 25.13 2.86
C VAL A 50 -10.20 23.82 3.61
N HIS A 51 -9.20 22.96 3.80
CA HIS A 51 -9.36 21.65 4.42
C HIS A 51 -9.13 21.72 5.93
N GLU A 52 -10.13 21.32 6.72
CA GLU A 52 -10.00 21.31 8.17
C GLU A 52 -9.14 20.12 8.63
N PRO A 53 -8.13 20.31 9.52
CA PRO A 53 -7.31 19.22 10.00
C PRO A 53 -8.09 18.28 10.93
N LEU A 54 -8.02 16.99 10.64
CA LEU A 54 -8.61 15.92 11.43
C LEU A 54 -7.52 14.96 11.93
N SER A 55 -7.55 14.63 13.22
CA SER A 55 -6.75 13.54 13.80
C SER A 55 -7.59 12.27 13.98
N PHE A 56 -6.96 11.10 13.89
CA PHE A 56 -7.60 9.80 14.13
C PHE A 56 -8.11 9.64 15.57
N ASP A 57 -7.43 10.27 16.54
CA ASP A 57 -7.82 10.22 17.96
C ASP A 57 -9.11 11.01 18.25
N GLU A 58 -9.51 11.88 17.33
CA GLU A 58 -10.71 12.73 17.48
C GLU A 58 -11.96 12.11 16.84
N VAL A 59 -11.86 10.91 16.26
CA VAL A 59 -12.96 10.28 15.54
C VAL A 59 -14.02 9.73 16.50
N PHE A 60 -13.59 9.02 17.54
CA PHE A 60 -14.48 8.35 18.48
C PHE A 60 -14.27 8.82 19.91
N VAL A 61 -15.34 8.75 20.70
CA VAL A 61 -15.27 8.99 22.13
C VAL A 61 -14.51 7.82 22.78
N THR A 62 -13.42 8.15 23.46
CA THR A 62 -12.60 7.19 24.22
C THR A 62 -12.61 7.54 25.71
N PRO A 63 -12.82 6.56 26.62
CA PRO A 63 -13.09 5.15 26.37
C PRO A 63 -14.48 4.92 25.74
N ALA A 64 -14.68 3.76 25.11
CA ALA A 64 -15.97 3.39 24.52
C ALA A 64 -17.07 3.38 25.59
N GLY A 65 -18.22 3.98 25.29
CA GLY A 65 -19.35 4.10 26.20
C GLY A 65 -20.16 2.80 26.33
N PRO A 66 -21.21 2.78 27.16
CA PRO A 66 -22.07 1.61 27.34
C PRO A 66 -22.83 1.21 26.06
N LYS A 67 -22.96 2.12 25.09
CA LYS A 67 -23.57 1.86 23.76
C LYS A 67 -22.52 1.45 22.71
N GLY A 68 -21.28 1.24 23.12
CA GLY A 68 -20.17 0.92 22.23
C GLY A 68 -19.48 2.17 21.70
N LEU A 69 -19.07 2.10 20.44
CA LEU A 69 -18.26 3.13 19.80
C LEU A 69 -19.15 4.28 19.29
N GLU A 70 -18.94 5.47 19.82
CA GLU A 70 -19.71 6.67 19.45
C GLU A 70 -18.82 7.71 18.79
N TYR A 71 -19.30 8.35 17.72
CA TYR A 71 -18.63 9.47 17.08
C TYR A 71 -18.56 10.69 18.00
N THR A 72 -17.43 11.40 17.99
CA THR A 72 -17.29 12.69 18.68
C THR A 72 -18.19 13.77 18.06
N THR A 73 -18.46 14.84 18.81
CA THR A 73 -19.20 16.00 18.28
C THR A 73 -18.43 16.67 17.13
N LYS A 74 -17.09 16.67 17.18
CA LYS A 74 -16.23 17.24 16.15
C LYS A 74 -16.42 16.53 14.82
N ILE A 75 -16.26 15.20 14.79
CA ILE A 75 -16.37 14.46 13.52
C ILE A 75 -17.77 14.57 12.92
N LYS A 76 -18.83 14.57 13.76
CA LYS A 76 -20.21 14.77 13.30
C LYS A 76 -20.39 16.12 12.60
N ALA A 77 -19.75 17.18 13.09
CA ALA A 77 -19.80 18.50 12.47
C ALA A 77 -19.00 18.58 11.14
N LEU A 78 -18.03 17.68 10.96
CA LEU A 78 -17.21 17.56 9.75
C LEU A 78 -17.82 16.68 8.66
N ASN A 79 -18.93 16.00 8.92
CA ASN A 79 -19.59 15.18 7.91
C ASN A 79 -19.99 16.04 6.69
N GLY A 80 -19.59 15.62 5.50
CA GLY A 80 -19.78 16.35 4.24
C GLY A 80 -18.85 17.55 4.05
N ARG A 81 -17.86 17.76 4.93
CA ARG A 81 -16.89 18.88 4.81
C ARG A 81 -15.55 18.41 4.26
N LYS A 82 -14.80 19.37 3.74
CA LYS A 82 -13.42 19.19 3.30
C LYS A 82 -12.49 19.08 4.49
N ILE A 83 -11.76 17.98 4.58
CA ILE A 83 -10.80 17.71 5.65
C ILE A 83 -9.42 17.36 5.10
N CYS A 84 -8.40 17.52 5.93
CA CYS A 84 -7.11 16.91 5.70
C CYS A 84 -6.74 15.97 6.85
N ILE A 85 -6.24 14.79 6.53
CA ILE A 85 -5.84 13.79 7.51
C ILE A 85 -4.53 13.13 7.12
N THR A 86 -3.68 12.86 8.11
CA THR A 86 -2.35 12.32 7.89
C THR A 86 -2.20 10.94 8.52
N GLY A 87 -1.66 9.98 7.77
CA GLY A 87 -1.57 8.58 8.18
C GLY A 87 -0.82 7.72 7.16
N PHE A 88 -1.14 6.43 7.14
CA PHE A 88 -0.50 5.41 6.32
C PHE A 88 -1.53 4.59 5.54
N MET A 89 -1.19 4.26 4.30
CA MET A 89 -1.93 3.29 3.51
C MET A 89 -1.71 1.89 4.07
N VAL A 90 -2.79 1.17 4.34
CA VAL A 90 -2.73 -0.23 4.76
C VAL A 90 -2.22 -1.07 3.61
N ARG A 91 -1.29 -1.98 3.87
CA ARG A 91 -0.87 -2.97 2.88
C ARG A 91 -1.84 -4.15 2.89
N HIS A 92 -2.64 -4.29 1.85
CA HIS A 92 -3.51 -5.46 1.66
C HIS A 92 -3.69 -5.75 0.17
N ALA A 93 -4.14 -6.97 -0.14
CA ALA A 93 -4.51 -7.35 -1.49
C ALA A 93 -5.93 -6.82 -1.78
N ASP A 94 -6.05 -5.53 -2.11
CA ASP A 94 -7.36 -4.92 -2.35
C ASP A 94 -7.96 -5.35 -3.69
N ILE A 95 -9.26 -5.64 -3.66
CA ILE A 95 -10.06 -5.93 -4.84
C ILE A 95 -10.56 -4.62 -5.47
N ASP A 96 -10.80 -3.58 -4.67
CA ASP A 96 -11.38 -2.32 -5.16
C ASP A 96 -10.34 -1.50 -5.94
N THR A 97 -10.67 -1.14 -7.18
CA THR A 97 -9.83 -0.33 -8.09
C THR A 97 -9.95 1.17 -7.82
N SER A 98 -10.97 1.55 -7.07
CA SER A 98 -11.33 2.90 -6.75
C SER A 98 -10.95 3.30 -5.33
N ALA A 99 -10.59 2.37 -4.45
CA ALA A 99 -10.37 2.67 -3.05
C ALA A 99 -9.18 1.95 -2.42
N PHE A 100 -8.80 2.40 -1.22
CA PHE A 100 -7.83 1.74 -0.35
C PHE A 100 -8.11 2.07 1.13
N LEU A 101 -7.54 1.30 2.05
CA LEU A 101 -7.68 1.53 3.50
C LEU A 101 -6.57 2.42 4.06
N PHE A 102 -6.92 3.32 4.98
CA PHE A 102 -5.99 4.30 5.55
C PHE A 102 -6.10 4.41 7.08
N CYS A 103 -4.98 4.47 7.79
CA CYS A 103 -4.98 4.44 9.26
C CYS A 103 -3.82 5.24 9.89
N ALA A 104 -3.89 5.46 11.20
CA ALA A 104 -2.92 6.28 11.94
C ALA A 104 -1.51 5.67 12.00
N THR A 105 -1.40 4.35 11.98
CA THR A 105 -0.14 3.60 12.13
C THR A 105 0.09 2.68 10.94
N PRO A 106 1.33 2.38 10.53
CA PRO A 106 1.56 1.43 9.43
C PRO A 106 0.98 0.06 9.77
N ARG A 107 0.15 -0.49 8.87
CA ARG A 107 -0.49 -1.79 9.04
C ARG A 107 -0.41 -2.63 7.77
N VAL A 108 -0.34 -3.94 7.98
CA VAL A 108 -0.53 -4.95 6.93
C VAL A 108 -1.78 -5.71 7.31
N TYR A 109 -2.67 -5.91 6.36
CA TYR A 109 -3.90 -6.68 6.54
C TYR A 109 -3.96 -7.80 5.51
N ASN A 110 -4.17 -9.02 6.00
CA ASN A 110 -4.32 -10.21 5.16
C ASN A 110 -5.68 -10.84 5.42
N GLU A 111 -6.62 -10.61 4.49
CA GLU A 111 -7.98 -11.11 4.58
C GLU A 111 -8.06 -12.64 4.71
N ARG A 112 -7.13 -13.38 4.10
CA ARG A 112 -7.11 -14.85 4.17
C ARG A 112 -6.72 -15.37 5.55
N GLU A 113 -5.91 -14.62 6.28
CA GLU A 113 -5.41 -15.03 7.61
C GLU A 113 -6.33 -14.53 8.72
N GLU A 114 -6.81 -13.29 8.61
CA GLU A 114 -7.61 -12.66 9.66
C GLU A 114 -9.12 -12.95 9.50
N GLY A 115 -9.59 -13.25 8.28
CA GLY A 115 -11.01 -13.50 8.02
C GLY A 115 -11.91 -12.41 8.61
N LEU A 116 -12.84 -12.83 9.48
CA LEU A 116 -13.80 -11.94 10.17
C LEU A 116 -13.23 -11.25 11.43
N ALA A 117 -12.02 -11.58 11.86
CA ALA A 117 -11.46 -11.09 13.12
C ALA A 117 -10.85 -9.66 13.04
N ASP A 118 -11.00 -8.99 11.89
CA ASP A 118 -10.49 -7.66 11.53
C ASP A 118 -9.66 -6.96 12.61
N SER A 119 -8.33 -7.07 12.53
CA SER A 119 -7.44 -6.42 13.49
C SER A 119 -7.21 -4.93 13.20
N ILE A 120 -7.82 -4.38 12.14
CA ILE A 120 -7.68 -2.99 11.76
C ILE A 120 -8.40 -2.10 12.80
N PRO A 121 -7.80 -0.96 13.20
CA PRO A 121 -8.46 -0.03 14.11
C PRO A 121 -9.81 0.45 13.57
N PRO A 122 -10.82 0.65 14.44
CA PRO A 122 -12.16 1.05 14.00
C PRO A 122 -12.20 2.46 13.38
N HIS A 123 -11.19 3.29 13.63
CA HIS A 123 -11.04 4.63 13.03
C HIS A 123 -10.35 4.62 11.66
N MET A 124 -10.19 3.45 11.04
CA MET A 124 -9.70 3.35 9.68
C MET A 124 -10.65 4.05 8.69
N LEU A 125 -10.05 4.72 7.72
CA LEU A 125 -10.73 5.43 6.65
C LEU A 125 -10.73 4.59 5.37
N TYR A 126 -11.90 4.47 4.76
CA TYR A 126 -12.05 3.98 3.39
C TYR A 126 -11.86 5.15 2.42
N VAL A 127 -10.74 5.18 1.72
CA VAL A 127 -10.38 6.31 0.85
C VAL A 127 -10.81 6.01 -0.57
N ILE A 128 -11.78 6.77 -1.07
CA ILE A 128 -12.32 6.64 -2.43
C ILE A 128 -11.60 7.65 -3.32
N LEU A 129 -11.05 7.17 -4.42
CA LEU A 129 -10.37 7.95 -5.45
C LEU A 129 -11.25 7.99 -6.72
N PRO A 130 -11.19 9.08 -7.52
CA PRO A 130 -11.95 9.18 -8.77
C PRO A 130 -11.54 8.08 -9.75
N VAL A 131 -12.53 7.37 -10.33
CA VAL A 131 -12.30 6.18 -11.17
C VAL A 131 -11.50 6.55 -12.42
N ARG A 132 -10.40 5.84 -12.66
CA ARG A 132 -9.60 5.90 -13.90
C ARG A 132 -9.47 4.48 -14.45
N GLY A 133 -9.77 4.31 -15.73
CA GLY A 133 -9.72 2.98 -16.36
C GLY A 133 -8.32 2.39 -16.31
N ASN A 134 -8.21 1.10 -15.99
CA ASN A 134 -6.97 0.33 -15.91
C ASN A 134 -5.95 0.78 -14.83
N ASP A 135 -6.32 1.72 -13.98
CA ASP A 135 -5.51 2.21 -12.86
C ASP A 135 -6.11 1.80 -11.52
N ALA A 136 -5.26 1.59 -10.54
CA ALA A 136 -5.67 1.36 -9.17
C ALA A 136 -4.69 1.97 -8.18
N PRO A 137 -5.13 2.29 -6.95
CA PRO A 137 -4.21 2.68 -5.90
C PRO A 137 -3.14 1.61 -5.68
N ALA A 138 -1.88 2.02 -5.80
CA ALA A 138 -0.72 1.19 -5.55
C ALA A 138 -0.21 1.46 -4.14
N TRP A 139 0.09 0.39 -3.39
CA TRP A 139 0.54 0.52 -2.01
C TRP A 139 1.80 1.38 -1.88
N ARG A 140 1.79 2.27 -0.89
CA ARG A 140 2.91 3.13 -0.51
C ARG A 140 3.23 2.96 0.96
N ARG A 141 4.52 2.95 1.28
CA ARG A 141 5.01 2.83 2.66
C ARG A 141 5.08 4.19 3.37
N GLU A 142 5.18 5.26 2.59
CA GLU A 142 5.37 6.62 3.10
C GLU A 142 4.15 7.10 3.90
N LYS A 143 4.39 8.00 4.85
CA LYS A 143 3.32 8.72 5.54
C LYS A 143 2.77 9.77 4.58
N MET A 144 1.45 9.83 4.45
CA MET A 144 0.79 10.70 3.48
C MET A 144 -0.24 11.58 4.17
N THR A 145 -0.52 12.75 3.59
CA THR A 145 -1.65 13.60 3.94
C THR A 145 -2.65 13.56 2.81
N LEU A 146 -3.88 13.17 3.15
CA LEU A 146 -5.02 13.08 2.24
C LEU A 146 -5.88 14.32 2.39
N TYR A 147 -6.36 14.85 1.28
CA TYR A 147 -7.29 15.97 1.20
C TYR A 147 -8.56 15.49 0.50
N GLY A 148 -9.72 15.76 1.07
CA GLY A 148 -10.98 15.35 0.47
C GLY A 148 -12.20 15.64 1.32
N THR A 149 -13.35 15.14 0.88
CA THR A 149 -14.62 15.30 1.58
C THR A 149 -14.90 14.10 2.47
N LEU A 150 -15.12 14.35 3.76
CA LEU A 150 -15.43 13.31 4.74
C LEU A 150 -16.90 12.90 4.62
N GLU A 151 -17.14 11.59 4.71
CA GLU A 151 -18.47 11.01 4.79
C GLU A 151 -18.55 10.03 5.96
N LEU A 152 -19.57 10.18 6.79
CA LEU A 152 -19.84 9.31 7.92
C LEU A 152 -21.05 8.42 7.66
N GLY A 153 -20.98 7.17 8.11
CA GLY A 153 -22.08 6.22 8.04
C GLY A 153 -21.62 4.83 7.67
N SER A 154 -22.45 3.84 8.00
CA SER A 154 -22.16 2.45 7.69
C SER A 154 -22.43 2.16 6.22
N HIS A 155 -21.41 1.73 5.49
CA HIS A 155 -21.51 1.36 4.08
C HIS A 155 -20.84 0.01 3.82
N GLN A 156 -21.51 -0.84 3.05
CA GLN A 156 -20.93 -2.11 2.63
C GLN A 156 -20.07 -1.90 1.38
N GLU A 157 -18.80 -2.27 1.47
CA GLU A 157 -17.83 -2.12 0.40
C GLU A 157 -17.75 -3.36 -0.49
N LEU A 158 -17.03 -3.27 -1.61
CA LEU A 158 -16.91 -4.37 -2.58
C LEU A 158 -16.27 -5.63 -1.96
N SER A 159 -15.40 -5.48 -0.97
CA SER A 159 -14.86 -6.58 -0.18
C SER A 159 -15.87 -7.23 0.76
N GLY A 160 -17.08 -6.68 0.89
CA GLY A 160 -18.09 -7.08 1.86
C GLY A 160 -17.89 -6.48 3.25
N ARG A 161 -16.78 -5.78 3.50
CA ARG A 161 -16.50 -5.05 4.74
C ARG A 161 -17.45 -3.88 4.92
N VAL A 162 -17.70 -3.49 6.17
CA VAL A 162 -18.47 -2.29 6.51
C VAL A 162 -17.51 -1.15 6.84
N SER A 163 -17.53 -0.09 6.05
CA SER A 163 -16.83 1.16 6.37
C SER A 163 -17.76 2.06 7.19
N HIS A 164 -17.17 2.79 8.14
CA HIS A 164 -17.86 3.79 8.97
C HIS A 164 -17.45 5.23 8.61
N LEU A 165 -16.24 5.37 8.08
CA LEU A 165 -15.62 6.63 7.67
C LEU A 165 -15.15 6.47 6.24
N ARG A 166 -15.62 7.33 5.34
CA ARG A 166 -15.14 7.39 3.96
C ARG A 166 -14.57 8.77 3.66
N LEU A 167 -13.52 8.80 2.83
CA LEU A 167 -12.94 10.03 2.34
C LEU A 167 -12.99 10.01 0.82
N HIS A 168 -13.78 10.91 0.23
CA HIS A 168 -13.74 11.18 -1.21
C HIS A 168 -12.52 12.05 -1.48
N CYS A 169 -11.44 11.40 -1.90
CA CYS A 169 -10.12 11.97 -1.99
C CYS A 169 -9.97 12.83 -3.24
N GLU A 170 -9.50 14.06 -3.04
CA GLU A 170 -9.21 15.05 -4.07
C GLU A 170 -7.71 15.09 -4.39
N ALA A 171 -6.85 15.02 -3.36
CA ALA A 171 -5.41 15.07 -3.51
C ALA A 171 -4.68 14.28 -2.41
N VAL A 172 -3.49 13.78 -2.74
CA VAL A 172 -2.60 13.09 -1.81
C VAL A 172 -1.24 13.73 -1.86
N THR A 173 -0.67 14.02 -0.70
CA THR A 173 0.68 14.57 -0.58
C THR A 173 1.53 13.73 0.35
N ASP A 174 2.84 13.81 0.18
CA ASP A 174 3.80 13.27 1.13
C ASP A 174 3.77 14.11 2.41
N ALA A 175 3.63 13.46 3.57
CA ALA A 175 3.46 14.16 4.84
C ALA A 175 4.73 14.90 5.30
N GLN A 176 5.91 14.54 4.79
CA GLN A 176 7.18 15.17 5.14
C GLN A 176 7.52 16.31 4.18
N THR A 177 7.37 16.08 2.88
CA THR A 177 7.79 17.05 1.84
C THR A 177 6.66 17.95 1.37
N GLY A 178 5.40 17.54 1.56
CA GLY A 178 4.23 18.22 1.00
C GLY A 178 4.13 18.10 -0.54
N ALA A 179 4.96 17.26 -1.17
CA ALA A 179 4.93 16.97 -2.59
C ALA A 179 3.63 16.25 -2.96
N LEU A 180 3.04 16.57 -4.10
CA LEU A 180 1.91 15.81 -4.62
C LEU A 180 2.36 14.38 -4.97
N LEU A 181 1.58 13.39 -4.53
CA LEU A 181 1.87 11.97 -4.74
C LEU A 181 0.85 11.36 -5.69
N GLU A 182 1.33 10.82 -6.81
CA GLU A 182 0.53 9.91 -7.61
C GLU A 182 0.46 8.56 -6.90
N VAL A 183 -0.73 8.24 -6.38
CA VAL A 183 -1.02 6.99 -5.69
C VAL A 183 -1.43 5.89 -6.67
N ARG A 184 -1.95 6.26 -7.84
CA ARG A 184 -2.44 5.30 -8.82
C ARG A 184 -1.29 4.78 -9.68
N LYS A 185 -1.37 3.49 -10.03
CA LYS A 185 -0.53 2.88 -11.07
C LYS A 185 -1.38 1.97 -11.94
N PRO A 186 -0.96 1.71 -13.20
CA PRO A 186 -1.63 0.75 -14.04
C PRO A 186 -1.66 -0.63 -13.37
N ILE A 187 -2.81 -1.30 -13.43
CA ILE A 187 -3.05 -2.60 -12.77
C ILE A 187 -2.04 -3.66 -13.25
N ALA A 188 -1.64 -3.60 -14.52
CA ALA A 188 -0.65 -4.50 -15.12
C ALA A 188 0.71 -4.51 -14.40
N PHE A 189 1.06 -3.43 -13.67
CA PHE A 189 2.32 -3.33 -12.92
C PHE A 189 2.17 -3.68 -11.43
N GLN A 190 0.99 -4.10 -10.98
CA GLN A 190 0.71 -4.37 -9.56
C GLN A 190 0.72 -5.88 -9.27
N THR A 191 1.92 -6.47 -9.26
CA THR A 191 2.14 -7.89 -8.93
C THR A 191 1.78 -8.15 -7.47
N GLY A 192 0.63 -8.76 -7.20
CA GLY A 192 0.15 -9.04 -5.84
C GLY A 192 -1.26 -8.53 -5.55
N ARG A 193 -1.86 -7.80 -6.49
CA ARG A 193 -3.26 -7.43 -6.40
C ARG A 193 -4.15 -8.62 -6.71
N ALA A 194 -5.18 -8.82 -5.88
CA ALA A 194 -6.24 -9.76 -6.20
C ALA A 194 -7.03 -9.17 -7.38
N VAL A 195 -6.77 -9.63 -8.59
CA VAL A 195 -7.63 -9.30 -9.73
C VAL A 195 -8.95 -10.01 -9.49
N PRO A 196 -10.09 -9.29 -9.40
CA PRO A 196 -11.38 -9.96 -9.38
C PRO A 196 -11.46 -10.78 -10.66
N LEU A 197 -11.44 -12.10 -10.52
CA LEU A 197 -11.77 -12.97 -11.64
C LEU A 197 -13.19 -12.56 -12.06
N PRO A 198 -13.42 -12.24 -13.34
CA PRO A 198 -14.78 -12.02 -13.81
C PRO A 198 -15.63 -13.19 -13.34
N ASN A 199 -16.78 -12.92 -12.72
CA ASN A 199 -17.75 -13.98 -12.42
C ASN A 199 -18.23 -14.71 -13.69
N ASP A 200 -17.92 -14.15 -14.87
CA ASP A 200 -18.10 -14.70 -16.22
C ASP A 200 -16.87 -15.45 -16.78
N VAL A 201 -15.88 -15.84 -15.97
CA VAL A 201 -15.13 -17.06 -16.31
C VAL A 201 -16.12 -18.20 -16.10
N GLY A 202 -17.02 -18.35 -17.07
CA GLY A 202 -18.10 -19.33 -17.06
C GLY A 202 -17.56 -20.63 -16.53
N ALA A 203 -18.31 -21.25 -15.61
CA ALA A 203 -17.98 -22.53 -14.98
C ALA A 203 -17.06 -23.30 -15.90
N LEU A 204 -15.79 -23.52 -15.48
CA LEU A 204 -14.80 -24.27 -16.26
C LEU A 204 -15.57 -25.38 -16.98
N PRO A 205 -15.51 -25.46 -18.33
CA PRO A 205 -16.35 -26.39 -19.06
C PRO A 205 -16.25 -27.70 -18.32
N ARG A 206 -17.39 -28.19 -17.79
CA ARG A 206 -17.42 -29.47 -17.08
C ARG A 206 -16.66 -30.40 -18.00
N SER A 207 -15.56 -30.97 -17.53
CA SER A 207 -14.79 -31.84 -18.38
C SER A 207 -15.74 -32.98 -18.73
N ASP A 208 -16.25 -32.99 -19.96
CA ASP A 208 -16.99 -34.12 -20.51
C ASP A 208 -16.07 -35.34 -20.67
N ILE A 209 -14.78 -35.15 -20.41
CA ILE A 209 -13.83 -36.21 -20.12
C ILE A 209 -14.30 -36.90 -18.83
N PRO A 210 -14.90 -38.10 -18.91
CA PRO A 210 -15.19 -38.87 -17.71
C PRO A 210 -13.88 -39.05 -16.96
N ALA A 211 -13.91 -38.89 -15.63
CA ALA A 211 -12.77 -39.23 -14.79
C ALA A 211 -12.25 -40.61 -15.25
N PRO A 212 -10.92 -40.78 -15.48
CA PRO A 212 -10.41 -42.07 -15.88
C PRO A 212 -10.90 -43.08 -14.85
N PHE A 213 -11.71 -44.04 -15.31
CA PHE A 213 -12.26 -45.08 -14.46
C PHE A 213 -11.08 -45.83 -13.87
N PHE A 214 -10.73 -45.48 -12.63
CA PHE A 214 -9.79 -46.23 -11.84
C PHE A 214 -10.52 -47.53 -11.53
N ASN A 215 -10.21 -48.58 -12.30
CA ASN A 215 -10.80 -49.89 -12.13
C ASN A 215 -9.84 -50.74 -11.27
N PRO A 216 -9.99 -50.75 -9.92
CA PRO A 216 -9.04 -51.41 -9.03
C PRO A 216 -9.04 -52.95 -9.16
N ARG A 217 -9.90 -53.53 -9.99
CA ARG A 217 -10.03 -54.99 -10.14
C ARG A 217 -9.18 -55.61 -11.25
N ARG A 218 -8.44 -54.83 -12.05
CA ARG A 218 -7.70 -55.39 -13.20
C ARG A 218 -6.36 -56.06 -12.88
N ASN A 219 -6.01 -56.26 -11.60
CA ASN A 219 -4.68 -56.76 -11.22
C ASN A 219 -4.72 -58.02 -10.35
N ARG A 220 -5.62 -58.98 -10.64
CA ARG A 220 -5.68 -60.25 -9.88
C ARG A 220 -5.43 -61.54 -10.67
N ASP A 221 -5.44 -61.53 -12.00
CA ASP A 221 -5.59 -62.80 -12.74
C ASP A 221 -4.36 -63.29 -13.55
N ASN A 222 -3.17 -62.71 -13.36
CA ASN A 222 -1.98 -63.12 -14.14
C ASN A 222 -0.98 -64.04 -13.41
N ASN A 223 -1.43 -64.94 -12.53
CA ASN A 223 -0.53 -65.93 -11.91
C ASN A 223 -1.19 -67.30 -11.71
N LEU A 224 -1.61 -67.96 -12.80
CA LEU A 224 -1.76 -69.41 -12.84
C LEU A 224 -1.58 -69.90 -14.26
N THR A 225 -0.41 -70.50 -14.56
CA THR A 225 -0.23 -71.76 -15.31
C THR A 225 1.20 -71.87 -15.84
N SER A 226 1.98 -72.78 -15.27
CA SER A 226 2.63 -73.88 -16.00
C SER A 226 3.49 -74.69 -15.04
N ASP A 227 2.91 -75.78 -14.58
CA ASP A 227 3.61 -76.94 -14.02
C ASP A 227 4.29 -77.71 -15.17
N THR A 228 5.55 -78.08 -14.94
CA THR A 228 6.26 -79.35 -15.28
C THR A 228 6.28 -79.88 -16.72
N PRO A 229 7.39 -80.51 -17.14
CA PRO A 229 7.74 -81.87 -16.70
C PRO A 229 9.00 -82.00 -15.85
#